data_AF-A0A919KYD4-F1
#
_entry.id   AF-A0A919KYD4-F1
#
_cell.length_a   1.000
_cell.length_b   1.000
_cell.length_c   1.000
_cell.angle_alpha   90.00
_cell.angle_beta   90.00
_cell.angle_gamma   90.00
#
_symmetry.space_group_name_H-M   'P 1'
#
loop_
_entity.id
_entity.type
_entity.pdbx_description
1 polymer ?
#
loop_
_entity_poly.entity_id
_entity_poly.type
_entity_poly.pdbx_seq_one_letter_code
_entity_poly.pdbx_strand_id
1 'polypeptide(L)'
;MRVLTARDDALLVELADLDQAVALYESLLTDPVRGVGVPVPGARTLLVPFRPSAITARALAAELRTRPLERRATDAARTVEIPVLYDGADLAEAAGLLGWSADKLVRRHTAAAWTVGFVGFAPGFAYMTSDDPDLVVPRRASPRTRVPAGSVALAGPYSGVYPRESPGGWQLVGRTDAPVWDVTRERPALMLPGDRVRFVAVRDLTPPLAPSGPRGSNHQDQHRPGGGLEVVSAGVQALVQDLGRAGSEGAGVSASGALDRPSLRAANRAVGNPSGAAVIESVGGLRLRAHGPQVLAVTGAVGDVVVRPGAAENAAEPTRPDRRPRPGEPFALDDGDELRLAAPARGVRAYVAVRGGIDVPPVLGSRATDVLAGLGPDPLGSGDVLPVGAPERGVPAADPSASTSLGDTDAAPPSDRLPAPGEVTELPIMLGPRDDWFDAAAIVTLTGQDWLVTPRSNRIGLRLDGDPLARVPDRDGAELASEGCVTGAIQVPPDGLPVLFLADHPLTGGYPVIGAVVADHVPLAGQLPAGARVRFTIRDRAPGAQPDDTIQNRPGGTP
;
A
#
# COMPACT_ATOMS: atom_id res chain seq x y z
N MET A 1 4.28 -22.79 -16.39
CA MET A 1 4.54 -21.39 -15.98
C MET A 1 4.10 -20.46 -17.10
N ARG A 2 3.24 -19.48 -16.80
CA ARG A 2 2.82 -18.39 -17.70
C ARG A 2 3.36 -17.08 -17.10
N VAL A 3 3.97 -16.21 -17.91
CA VAL A 3 4.48 -14.92 -17.46
C VAL A 3 3.65 -13.82 -18.10
N LEU A 4 3.13 -12.92 -17.28
CA LEU A 4 2.18 -11.88 -17.67
C LEU A 4 2.75 -10.51 -17.30
N THR A 5 2.48 -9.51 -18.13
CA THR A 5 2.71 -8.12 -17.79
C THR A 5 1.64 -7.67 -16.80
N ALA A 6 2.07 -7.18 -15.63
CA ALA A 6 1.21 -6.55 -14.65
C ALA A 6 1.31 -5.02 -14.70
N ARG A 7 2.51 -4.49 -14.97
CA ARG A 7 2.81 -3.06 -15.19
C ARG A 7 4.16 -2.94 -15.90
N ASP A 8 4.61 -1.71 -16.19
CA ASP A 8 5.82 -1.44 -16.98
C ASP A 8 7.09 -1.78 -16.23
N ASP A 9 6.96 -2.00 -14.93
CA ASP A 9 8.00 -2.36 -13.98
C ASP A 9 7.57 -3.55 -13.09
N ALA A 10 6.60 -4.37 -13.53
CA ALA A 10 6.16 -5.55 -12.79
C ALA A 10 5.63 -6.68 -13.69
N LEU A 11 6.05 -7.91 -13.41
CA LEU A 11 5.53 -9.14 -14.02
C LEU A 11 4.69 -9.93 -13.01
N LEU A 12 3.62 -10.57 -13.47
CA LEU A 12 2.92 -11.60 -12.71
C LEU A 12 3.26 -12.98 -13.31
N VAL A 13 3.90 -13.83 -12.51
CA VAL A 13 4.19 -15.20 -12.89
C VAL A 13 3.09 -16.10 -12.38
N GLU A 14 2.40 -16.82 -13.26
CA GLU A 14 1.39 -17.83 -12.92
C GLU A 14 1.98 -19.24 -13.03
N LEU A 15 1.79 -20.02 -11.96
CA LEU A 15 2.37 -21.34 -11.75
C LEU A 15 1.27 -22.39 -11.59
N ALA A 16 1.66 -23.67 -11.61
CA ALA A 16 0.68 -24.75 -11.56
C ALA A 16 -0.08 -24.77 -10.22
N ASP A 17 0.62 -24.47 -9.13
CA ASP A 17 0.14 -24.58 -7.76
C ASP A 17 0.95 -23.68 -6.81
N LEU A 18 0.60 -23.72 -5.53
CA LEU A 18 1.25 -22.95 -4.47
C LEU A 18 2.69 -23.42 -4.22
N ASP A 19 2.99 -24.71 -4.32
CA ASP A 19 4.32 -25.24 -4.05
C ASP A 19 5.34 -24.68 -5.05
N GLN A 20 4.97 -24.60 -6.34
CA GLN A 20 5.81 -23.94 -7.34
C GLN A 20 5.98 -22.44 -7.05
N ALA A 21 4.93 -21.75 -6.58
CA ALA A 21 4.99 -20.33 -6.24
C ALA A 21 5.96 -20.06 -5.09
N VAL A 22 5.91 -20.88 -4.04
CA VAL A 22 6.86 -20.84 -2.92
C VAL A 22 8.27 -21.16 -3.39
N ALA A 23 8.46 -22.21 -4.20
CA ALA A 23 9.78 -22.59 -4.71
C ALA A 23 10.42 -21.46 -5.54
N LEU A 24 9.66 -20.82 -6.42
CA LEU A 24 10.16 -19.68 -7.20
C LEU A 24 10.51 -18.49 -6.30
N TYR A 25 9.66 -18.18 -5.31
CA TYR A 25 9.92 -17.11 -4.33
C TYR A 25 11.23 -17.36 -3.56
N GLU A 26 11.40 -18.56 -2.99
CA GLU A 26 12.62 -18.96 -2.27
C GLU A 26 13.87 -18.89 -3.17
N SER A 27 13.74 -19.27 -4.44
CA SER A 27 14.84 -19.20 -5.40
C SER A 27 15.32 -17.76 -5.65
N LEU A 28 14.41 -16.79 -5.68
CA LEU A 28 14.73 -15.37 -5.88
C LEU A 28 15.28 -14.71 -4.62
N LEU A 29 14.92 -15.20 -3.43
CA LEU A 29 15.54 -14.78 -2.18
C LEU A 29 16.97 -15.32 -2.04
N THR A 30 17.19 -16.56 -2.47
CA THR A 30 18.49 -17.24 -2.35
C THR A 30 19.50 -16.72 -3.36
N ASP A 31 19.07 -16.47 -4.59
CA ASP A 31 19.89 -15.95 -5.67
C ASP A 31 19.21 -14.74 -6.33
N PRO A 32 19.38 -13.51 -5.78
CA PRO A 32 18.69 -12.33 -6.27
C PRO A 32 19.12 -11.90 -7.67
N VAL A 33 18.15 -11.54 -8.51
CA VAL A 33 18.40 -10.97 -9.85
C VAL A 33 18.59 -9.46 -9.73
N ARG A 34 19.67 -8.92 -10.31
CA ARG A 34 19.94 -7.47 -10.31
C ARG A 34 18.77 -6.72 -10.95
N GLY A 35 18.25 -5.72 -10.23
CA GLY A 35 17.15 -4.88 -10.70
C GLY A 35 15.75 -5.41 -10.38
N VAL A 36 15.64 -6.62 -9.81
CA VAL A 36 14.37 -7.15 -9.29
C VAL A 36 14.14 -6.66 -7.86
N GLY A 37 12.92 -6.23 -7.56
CA GLY A 37 12.47 -5.83 -6.22
C GLY A 37 12.02 -7.03 -5.38
N VAL A 38 11.43 -6.78 -4.21
CA VAL A 38 10.90 -7.86 -3.36
C VAL A 38 9.68 -8.48 -4.03
N PRO A 39 9.68 -9.79 -4.35
CA PRO A 39 8.52 -10.44 -4.95
C PRO A 39 7.37 -10.56 -3.95
N VAL A 40 6.13 -10.52 -4.45
CA VAL A 40 4.92 -10.69 -3.65
C VAL A 40 4.25 -12.01 -4.00
N PRO A 41 4.30 -13.01 -3.11
CA PRO A 41 3.67 -14.31 -3.35
C PRO A 41 2.14 -14.20 -3.23
N GLY A 42 1.45 -14.87 -4.14
CA GLY A 42 0.01 -15.13 -4.09
C GLY A 42 -0.27 -16.64 -4.02
N ALA A 43 -1.53 -17.02 -4.23
CA ALA A 43 -1.97 -18.41 -4.12
C ALA A 43 -1.28 -19.36 -5.11
N ARG A 44 -1.17 -18.96 -6.37
CA ARG A 44 -0.47 -19.70 -7.44
C ARG A 44 0.31 -18.76 -8.35
N THR A 45 0.61 -17.57 -7.82
CA THR A 45 1.22 -16.49 -8.57
C THR A 45 2.35 -15.86 -7.78
N LEU A 46 3.29 -15.26 -8.50
CA LEU A 46 4.35 -14.45 -7.93
C LEU A 46 4.42 -13.13 -8.70
N LEU A 47 4.09 -12.02 -8.04
CA LEU A 47 4.32 -10.69 -8.61
C LEU A 47 5.79 -10.34 -8.40
N VAL A 48 6.47 -9.97 -9.47
CA VAL A 48 7.91 -9.68 -9.50
C VAL A 48 8.11 -8.24 -10.00
N PRO A 49 8.26 -7.27 -9.09
CA PRO A 49 8.65 -5.90 -9.44
C PRO A 49 10.07 -5.90 -10.01
N PHE A 50 10.36 -5.06 -10.99
CA PHE A 50 11.69 -4.91 -11.57
C PHE A 50 11.93 -3.47 -12.03
N ARG A 51 13.18 -3.07 -12.21
CA ARG A 51 13.55 -1.77 -12.75
C ARG A 51 13.82 -1.90 -14.26
N PRO A 52 13.01 -1.28 -15.13
CA PRO A 52 13.20 -1.39 -16.59
C PRO A 52 14.56 -0.85 -17.07
N SER A 53 15.16 0.08 -16.31
CA SER A 53 16.51 0.59 -16.58
C SER A 53 17.63 -0.40 -16.24
N ALA A 54 17.34 -1.49 -15.53
CA ALA A 54 18.31 -2.50 -15.12
C ALA A 54 18.11 -3.85 -15.82
N ILE A 55 16.87 -4.25 -16.09
CA ILE A 55 16.51 -5.51 -16.75
C ILE A 55 15.21 -5.34 -17.53
N THR A 56 15.13 -5.89 -18.74
CA THR A 56 13.90 -5.86 -19.54
C THR A 56 12.92 -6.94 -19.09
N ALA A 57 11.62 -6.74 -19.34
CA ALA A 57 10.58 -7.71 -18.98
C ALA A 57 10.86 -9.08 -19.63
N ARG A 58 11.29 -9.09 -20.89
CA ARG A 58 11.64 -10.34 -21.60
C ARG A 58 12.87 -11.03 -21.01
N ALA A 59 13.93 -10.30 -20.69
CA ALA A 59 15.13 -10.86 -20.07
C ALA A 59 14.81 -11.46 -18.69
N LEU A 60 14.03 -10.75 -17.88
CA LEU A 60 13.55 -11.25 -16.60
C LEU A 60 12.68 -12.50 -16.76
N ALA A 61 11.76 -12.52 -17.72
CA ALA A 61 10.93 -13.69 -17.97
C ALA A 61 11.74 -14.90 -18.48
N ALA A 62 12.83 -14.69 -19.22
CA ALA A 62 13.74 -15.76 -19.62
C ALA A 62 14.46 -16.34 -18.38
N GLU A 63 15.00 -15.47 -17.53
CA GLU A 63 15.65 -15.82 -16.27
C GLU A 63 14.72 -16.63 -15.36
N LEU A 64 13.50 -16.14 -15.12
CA LEU A 64 12.51 -16.78 -14.25
C LEU A 64 12.13 -18.20 -14.72
N ARG A 65 12.16 -18.48 -16.03
CA ARG A 65 11.86 -19.81 -16.58
C ARG A 65 12.96 -20.83 -16.32
N THR A 66 14.17 -20.39 -16.01
CA THR A 66 15.31 -21.27 -15.70
C THR A 66 15.39 -21.64 -14.21
N ARG A 67 14.60 -20.96 -13.37
CA ARG A 67 14.60 -21.14 -11.91
C ARG A 67 14.01 -22.51 -11.53
N PRO A 68 14.53 -23.16 -10.49
CA PRO A 68 13.95 -24.40 -9.98
C PRO A 68 12.56 -24.14 -9.40
N LEU A 69 11.58 -24.96 -9.78
CA LEU A 69 10.19 -24.91 -9.29
C LEU A 69 9.87 -26.06 -8.33
N GLU A 70 10.83 -26.94 -8.07
CA GLU A 70 10.71 -28.02 -7.11
C GLU A 70 11.13 -27.53 -5.74
N ARG A 71 10.22 -27.63 -4.77
CA ARG A 71 10.51 -27.30 -3.38
C ARG A 71 11.54 -28.29 -2.85
N ARG A 72 12.73 -27.81 -2.50
CA ARG A 72 13.66 -28.60 -1.70
C ARG A 72 13.12 -28.60 -0.27
N ALA A 73 12.84 -29.77 0.28
CA ALA A 73 12.55 -29.90 1.70
C ALA A 73 13.75 -29.35 2.47
N THR A 74 13.61 -28.17 3.05
CA THR A 74 14.59 -27.65 3.99
C THR A 74 14.26 -28.24 5.35
N ASP A 75 15.13 -29.14 5.84
CA ASP A 75 15.05 -29.70 7.20
C ASP A 75 15.11 -28.64 8.32
N ALA A 76 15.32 -27.36 7.95
CA ALA A 76 15.42 -26.21 8.83
C ALA A 76 14.16 -25.32 8.87
N ALA A 77 13.03 -25.72 8.27
CA ALA A 77 11.80 -24.92 8.32
C ALA A 77 11.33 -24.76 9.78
N ARG A 78 11.25 -23.51 10.25
CA ARG A 78 10.81 -23.19 11.61
C ARG A 78 9.36 -23.64 11.79
N THR A 79 9.08 -24.33 12.90
CA THR A 79 7.72 -24.67 13.32
C THR A 79 7.22 -23.64 14.32
N VAL A 80 6.07 -23.04 14.05
CA VAL A 80 5.37 -22.09 14.92
C VAL A 80 4.13 -22.77 15.51
N GLU A 81 4.02 -22.77 16.84
CA GLU A 81 2.84 -23.29 17.51
C GLU A 81 1.84 -22.17 17.82
N ILE A 82 0.56 -22.41 17.51
CA ILE A 82 -0.52 -21.47 17.78
C ILE A 82 -1.54 -22.13 18.71
N PRO A 83 -1.67 -21.66 19.97
CA PRO A 83 -2.72 -22.15 20.86
C PRO A 83 -4.09 -21.66 20.35
N VAL A 84 -5.06 -22.56 20.24
CA VAL A 84 -6.40 -22.25 19.75
C VAL A 84 -7.44 -22.76 20.72
N LEU A 85 -8.32 -21.86 21.15
CA LEU A 85 -9.58 -22.23 21.76
C LEU A 85 -10.61 -22.41 20.64
N TYR A 86 -11.07 -23.64 20.46
CA TYR A 86 -12.03 -24.01 19.41
C TYR A 86 -13.47 -23.73 19.85
N ASP A 87 -13.81 -22.46 19.98
CA ASP A 87 -15.14 -21.94 20.30
C ASP A 87 -15.70 -21.05 19.17
N GLY A 88 -15.17 -21.19 17.96
CA GLY A 88 -15.52 -20.33 16.83
C GLY A 88 -16.99 -20.46 16.43
N ALA A 89 -17.58 -19.34 16.02
CA ALA A 89 -19.00 -19.25 15.68
C ALA A 89 -19.45 -20.22 14.58
N ASP A 90 -18.53 -20.64 13.71
CA ASP A 90 -18.81 -21.49 12.55
C ASP A 90 -18.26 -22.90 12.72
N LEU A 91 -17.71 -23.29 13.89
CA LEU A 91 -17.06 -24.58 14.05
C LEU A 91 -17.97 -25.76 13.68
N ALA A 92 -19.23 -25.72 14.12
CA ALA A 92 -20.21 -26.76 13.79
C ALA A 92 -20.64 -26.72 12.32
N GLU A 93 -20.82 -25.53 11.76
CA GLU A 93 -21.19 -25.33 10.34
C GLU A 93 -20.07 -25.83 9.42
N ALA A 94 -18.83 -25.44 9.68
CA ALA A 94 -17.63 -25.86 8.95
C ALA A 94 -17.44 -27.38 8.98
N ALA A 95 -17.68 -28.01 10.14
CA ALA A 95 -17.62 -29.46 10.25
C ALA A 95 -18.74 -30.13 9.43
N GLY A 96 -19.95 -29.57 9.47
CA GLY A 96 -21.10 -30.06 8.69
C GLY A 96 -20.85 -30.02 7.18
N LEU A 97 -20.18 -28.97 6.67
CA LEU A 97 -19.80 -28.86 5.25
C LEU A 97 -18.88 -29.99 4.77
N LEU A 98 -18.11 -30.60 5.68
CA LEU A 98 -17.25 -31.76 5.41
C LEU A 98 -17.93 -33.11 5.73
N GLY A 99 -19.17 -33.09 6.24
CA GLY A 99 -19.84 -34.27 6.78
C GLY A 99 -19.20 -34.82 8.05
N TRP A 100 -18.55 -33.96 8.85
CA TRP A 100 -17.80 -34.33 10.05
C TRP A 100 -18.48 -33.80 11.32
N SER A 101 -18.11 -34.35 12.48
CA SER A 101 -18.40 -33.72 13.76
C SER A 101 -17.41 -32.60 14.06
N ALA A 102 -17.79 -31.63 14.91
CA ALA A 102 -16.90 -30.58 15.38
C ALA A 102 -15.60 -31.17 15.98
N ASP A 103 -15.71 -32.20 16.82
CA ASP A 103 -14.54 -32.87 17.40
C ASP A 103 -13.62 -33.49 16.34
N LYS A 104 -14.19 -34.04 15.26
CA LYS A 104 -13.38 -34.58 14.16
C LYS A 104 -12.66 -33.46 13.43
N LEU A 105 -13.33 -32.34 13.16
CA LEU A 105 -12.70 -31.17 12.55
C LEU A 105 -11.55 -30.63 13.41
N VAL A 106 -11.75 -30.47 14.72
CA VAL A 106 -10.69 -30.04 15.65
C VAL A 106 -9.50 -31.00 15.63
N ARG A 107 -9.76 -32.32 15.71
CA ARG A 107 -8.69 -33.33 15.65
C ARG A 107 -7.91 -33.28 14.34
N ARG A 108 -8.57 -33.11 13.21
CA ARG A 108 -7.92 -33.04 11.88
C ARG A 108 -7.11 -31.75 11.74
N HIS A 109 -7.70 -30.61 12.11
CA HIS A 109 -7.02 -29.31 12.05
C HIS A 109 -5.76 -29.23 12.93
N THR A 110 -5.77 -29.88 14.09
CA THR A 110 -4.62 -29.91 15.02
C THR A 110 -3.58 -30.98 14.67
N ALA A 111 -3.97 -32.07 14.00
CA ALA A 111 -3.05 -33.11 13.53
C ALA A 111 -2.34 -32.76 12.22
N ALA A 112 -2.97 -31.93 11.39
CA ALA A 112 -2.44 -31.46 10.12
C ALA A 112 -1.13 -30.65 10.29
N ALA A 113 -0.18 -30.87 9.38
CA ALA A 113 1.03 -30.07 9.26
C ALA A 113 0.76 -28.89 8.33
N TRP A 114 0.64 -27.69 8.89
CA TRP A 114 0.36 -26.49 8.11
C TRP A 114 1.66 -25.86 7.59
N THR A 115 1.60 -25.25 6.41
CA THR A 115 2.69 -24.48 5.82
C THR A 115 2.15 -23.13 5.40
N VAL A 116 2.86 -22.05 5.74
CA VAL A 116 2.54 -20.73 5.22
C VAL A 116 2.88 -20.68 3.74
N GLY A 117 1.88 -20.52 2.90
CA GLY A 117 2.05 -20.31 1.47
C GLY A 117 2.45 -18.87 1.16
N PHE A 118 1.64 -17.92 1.61
CA PHE A 118 1.85 -16.49 1.33
C PHE A 118 1.19 -15.61 2.40
N VAL A 119 1.53 -14.32 2.35
CA VAL A 119 1.02 -13.25 3.22
C VAL A 119 0.58 -12.06 2.34
N GLY A 120 -0.27 -11.17 2.84
CA GLY A 120 -0.58 -9.93 2.10
C GLY A 120 -2.03 -9.46 2.08
N PHE A 121 -2.94 -10.14 2.80
CA PHE A 121 -4.30 -9.61 3.06
C PHE A 121 -4.26 -8.44 4.04
N ALA A 122 -3.48 -8.60 5.11
CA ALA A 122 -3.19 -7.61 6.13
C ALA A 122 -1.81 -7.95 6.74
N PRO A 123 -1.14 -6.99 7.40
CA PRO A 123 0.11 -7.27 8.11
C PRO A 123 -0.03 -8.45 9.07
N GLY A 124 0.79 -9.49 8.88
CA GLY A 124 0.77 -10.71 9.69
C GLY A 124 -0.34 -11.72 9.38
N PHE A 125 -1.23 -11.47 8.42
CA PHE A 125 -2.18 -12.48 7.94
C PHE A 125 -1.46 -13.47 7.02
N ALA A 126 -1.39 -14.73 7.44
CA ALA A 126 -0.77 -15.83 6.71
C ALA A 126 -1.84 -16.79 6.15
N TYR A 127 -1.73 -17.12 4.87
CA TYR A 127 -2.50 -18.17 4.22
C TYR A 127 -1.74 -19.48 4.36
N MET A 128 -2.31 -20.41 5.12
CA MET A 128 -1.67 -21.68 5.43
C MET A 128 -2.39 -22.83 4.74
N THR A 129 -1.66 -23.72 4.07
CA THR A 129 -2.19 -24.99 3.53
C THR A 129 -1.75 -26.15 4.39
N SER A 130 -2.49 -27.25 4.34
CA SER A 130 -2.14 -28.48 5.09
C SER A 130 -1.81 -29.64 4.17
N ASP A 131 -1.21 -30.67 4.75
CA ASP A 131 -1.03 -32.00 4.17
C ASP A 131 -2.29 -32.88 4.21
N ASP A 132 -3.40 -32.37 4.74
CA ASP A 132 -4.70 -33.04 4.75
C ASP A 132 -5.56 -32.60 3.54
N PRO A 133 -5.66 -33.42 2.48
CA PRO A 133 -6.39 -33.04 1.26
C PRO A 133 -7.90 -32.94 1.46
N ASP A 134 -8.45 -33.52 2.54
CA ASP A 134 -9.88 -33.50 2.82
C ASP A 134 -10.31 -32.25 3.58
N LEU A 135 -9.36 -31.45 4.08
CA LEU A 135 -9.62 -30.26 4.89
C LEU A 135 -9.86 -29.02 4.01
N VAL A 136 -10.87 -29.10 3.15
CA VAL A 136 -11.23 -28.03 2.20
C VAL A 136 -12.63 -27.51 2.53
N VAL A 137 -12.72 -26.37 3.21
CA VAL A 137 -13.99 -25.80 3.70
C VAL A 137 -14.39 -24.60 2.86
N PRO A 138 -15.56 -24.58 2.18
CA PRO A 138 -15.94 -23.43 1.37
C PRO A 138 -16.13 -22.16 2.22
N ARG A 139 -15.93 -21.00 1.58
CA ARG A 139 -16.23 -19.69 2.18
C ARG A 139 -17.73 -19.57 2.48
N ARG A 140 -18.07 -18.64 3.36
CA ARG A 140 -19.45 -18.20 3.55
C ARG A 140 -19.96 -17.54 2.28
N ALA A 141 -21.23 -17.78 1.96
CA ALA A 141 -21.89 -17.12 0.83
C ALA A 141 -21.95 -15.60 0.99
N SER A 142 -22.10 -15.11 2.23
CA SER A 142 -22.07 -13.69 2.55
C SER A 142 -20.96 -13.38 3.56
N PRO A 143 -20.03 -12.47 3.25
CA PRO A 143 -18.94 -12.12 4.16
C PRO A 143 -19.46 -11.33 5.36
N ARG A 144 -18.79 -11.48 6.52
CA ARG A 144 -19.02 -10.64 7.69
C ARG A 144 -18.43 -9.26 7.43
N THR A 145 -19.13 -8.24 7.91
CA THR A 145 -18.61 -6.87 7.99
C THR A 145 -17.52 -6.73 9.04
N ARG A 146 -17.50 -7.63 10.05
CA ARG A 146 -16.58 -7.60 11.17
C ARG A 146 -16.19 -9.03 11.60
N VAL A 147 -14.90 -9.33 11.54
CA VAL A 147 -14.25 -10.52 12.09
C VAL A 147 -13.28 -10.07 13.17
N PRO A 148 -13.38 -10.55 14.43
CA PRO A 148 -12.49 -10.13 15.51
C PRO A 148 -11.03 -10.51 15.28
N ALA A 149 -10.10 -9.69 15.79
CA ALA A 149 -8.68 -10.04 15.89
C ALA A 149 -8.48 -11.35 16.68
N GLY A 150 -7.47 -12.14 16.28
CA GLY A 150 -7.19 -13.46 16.85
C GLY A 150 -8.12 -14.57 16.37
N SER A 151 -9.11 -14.29 15.50
CA SER A 151 -9.98 -15.33 14.94
C SER A 151 -9.18 -16.30 14.08
N VAL A 152 -9.34 -17.60 14.33
CA VAL A 152 -8.78 -18.70 13.52
C VAL A 152 -9.88 -19.20 12.58
N ALA A 153 -9.59 -19.25 11.28
CA ALA A 153 -10.62 -19.48 10.28
C ALA A 153 -10.16 -20.38 9.13
N LEU A 154 -11.13 -21.02 8.46
CA LEU A 154 -10.94 -21.87 7.29
C LEU A 154 -11.67 -21.32 6.06
N ALA A 155 -11.04 -21.43 4.89
CA ALA A 155 -11.64 -21.14 3.59
C ALA A 155 -10.87 -21.80 2.43
N GLY A 156 -11.57 -22.55 1.58
CA GLY A 156 -10.96 -23.44 0.60
C GLY A 156 -9.95 -24.36 1.28
N PRO A 157 -8.75 -24.55 0.70
CA PRO A 157 -7.68 -25.36 1.30
C PRO A 157 -6.89 -24.62 2.40
N TYR A 158 -7.33 -23.42 2.79
CA TYR A 158 -6.55 -22.54 3.67
C TYR A 158 -7.08 -22.50 5.10
N SER A 159 -6.13 -22.39 6.03
CA SER A 159 -6.35 -21.84 7.38
C SER A 159 -5.63 -20.50 7.52
N GLY A 160 -6.10 -19.67 8.45
CA GLY A 160 -5.62 -18.31 8.64
C GLY A 160 -5.95 -17.77 10.04
N VAL A 161 -5.15 -16.81 10.50
CA VAL A 161 -5.40 -16.07 11.74
C VAL A 161 -5.57 -14.60 11.40
N TYR A 162 -6.69 -14.01 11.81
CA TYR A 162 -6.95 -12.59 11.61
C TYR A 162 -6.10 -11.76 12.58
N PRO A 163 -5.11 -10.98 12.11
CA PRO A 163 -4.21 -10.22 13.00
C PRO A 163 -4.89 -9.03 13.66
N ARG A 164 -5.99 -8.57 13.07
CA ARG A 164 -6.78 -7.42 13.52
C ARG A 164 -8.24 -7.59 13.07
N GLU A 165 -9.08 -6.68 13.52
CA GLU A 165 -10.46 -6.64 13.07
C GLU A 165 -10.57 -6.23 11.59
N SER A 166 -11.29 -7.03 10.81
CA SER A 166 -11.54 -6.74 9.40
C SER A 166 -12.82 -7.42 8.91
N PRO A 167 -13.42 -7.00 7.78
CA PRO A 167 -14.40 -7.82 7.07
C PRO A 167 -13.79 -9.16 6.63
N GLY A 168 -14.62 -10.20 6.47
CA GLY A 168 -14.15 -11.52 6.06
C GLY A 168 -15.25 -12.57 5.89
N GLY A 169 -15.11 -13.42 4.87
CA GLY A 169 -16.04 -14.51 4.56
C GLY A 169 -15.57 -15.91 4.96
N TRP A 170 -14.52 -16.02 5.76
CA TRP A 170 -13.99 -17.32 6.20
C TRP A 170 -14.83 -17.88 7.34
N GLN A 171 -14.86 -19.22 7.44
CA GLN A 171 -15.56 -19.91 8.51
C GLN A 171 -14.70 -19.88 9.78
N LEU A 172 -15.19 -19.22 10.84
CA LEU A 172 -14.47 -19.03 12.10
C LEU A 172 -14.58 -20.30 12.96
N VAL A 173 -13.46 -21.01 13.13
CA VAL A 173 -13.43 -22.30 13.85
C VAL A 173 -12.90 -22.19 15.27
N GLY A 174 -12.21 -21.09 15.60
CA GLY A 174 -11.70 -20.83 16.94
C GLY A 174 -11.09 -19.45 17.07
N ARG A 175 -10.37 -19.23 18.17
CA ARG A 175 -9.62 -18.01 18.44
C ARG A 175 -8.30 -18.30 19.13
N THR A 176 -7.35 -17.41 18.93
CA THR A 176 -6.03 -17.41 19.56
C THR A 176 -5.74 -16.02 20.12
N ASP A 177 -4.91 -15.96 21.14
CA ASP A 177 -4.35 -14.75 21.72
C ASP A 177 -2.87 -14.55 21.33
N ALA A 178 -2.32 -15.46 20.52
CA ALA A 178 -0.99 -15.34 19.96
C ALA A 178 -0.90 -14.04 19.13
N PRO A 179 0.06 -13.14 19.42
CA PRO A 179 0.20 -11.92 18.64
C PRO A 179 0.87 -12.30 17.31
N VAL A 180 0.06 -12.53 16.27
CA VAL A 180 0.56 -12.91 14.93
C VAL A 180 1.24 -11.74 14.19
N TRP A 181 1.04 -10.52 14.68
CA TRP A 181 1.69 -9.31 14.22
C TRP A 181 2.14 -8.45 15.41
N ASP A 182 3.42 -8.04 15.42
CA ASP A 182 4.02 -7.22 16.48
C ASP A 182 5.26 -6.48 15.97
N VAL A 183 5.13 -5.18 15.71
CA VAL A 183 6.19 -4.33 15.15
C VAL A 183 7.42 -4.16 16.06
N THR A 184 7.36 -4.58 17.32
CA THR A 184 8.48 -4.49 18.26
C THR A 184 9.45 -5.67 18.15
N ARG A 185 9.08 -6.73 17.42
CA ARG A 185 9.92 -7.92 17.20
C ARG A 185 10.91 -7.72 16.06
N GLU A 186 11.99 -8.49 16.10
CA GLU A 186 12.92 -8.62 14.96
C GLU A 186 12.19 -9.10 13.69
N ARG A 187 11.24 -10.03 13.84
CA ARG A 187 10.28 -10.43 12.79
C ARG A 187 8.87 -10.03 13.21
N PRO A 188 8.33 -8.93 12.64
CA PRO A 188 7.02 -8.44 13.03
C PRO A 188 5.88 -9.39 12.73
N ALA A 189 5.92 -10.06 11.57
CA ALA A 189 5.06 -11.20 11.31
C ALA A 189 5.57 -12.42 12.08
N LEU A 190 4.70 -13.03 12.88
CA LEU A 190 5.03 -14.26 13.61
C LEU A 190 5.37 -15.42 12.65
N MET A 191 4.69 -15.44 11.52
CA MET A 191 4.76 -16.46 10.48
C MET A 191 5.08 -15.81 9.13
N LEU A 192 6.03 -16.38 8.40
CA LEU A 192 6.43 -15.94 7.06
C LEU A 192 6.25 -17.07 6.04
N PRO A 193 6.16 -16.76 4.73
CA PRO A 193 6.13 -17.78 3.67
C PRO A 193 7.23 -18.83 3.87
N GLY A 194 6.84 -20.11 3.82
CA GLY A 194 7.73 -21.26 4.05
C GLY A 194 7.72 -21.82 5.48
N ASP A 195 7.31 -21.04 6.50
CA ASP A 195 7.23 -21.53 7.89
C ASP A 195 6.20 -22.67 8.02
N ARG A 196 6.48 -23.61 8.94
CA ARG A 196 5.51 -24.65 9.34
C ARG A 196 4.70 -24.15 10.53
N VAL A 197 3.42 -24.51 10.58
CA VAL A 197 2.52 -24.11 11.67
C VAL A 197 1.84 -25.34 12.25
N ARG A 198 1.74 -25.38 13.58
CA ARG A 198 0.97 -26.39 14.31
C ARG A 198 -0.04 -25.71 15.21
N PHE A 199 -1.32 -25.98 14.99
CA PHE A 199 -2.37 -25.51 15.89
C PHE A 199 -2.52 -26.48 17.07
N VAL A 200 -2.56 -25.92 18.27
CA VAL A 200 -2.64 -26.68 19.53
C VAL A 200 -3.95 -26.33 20.21
N ALA A 201 -4.86 -27.28 20.35
CA ALA A 201 -6.11 -27.05 21.07
C ALA A 201 -5.84 -26.79 22.56
N VAL A 202 -6.36 -25.68 23.07
CA VAL A 202 -6.31 -25.31 24.50
C VAL A 202 -7.72 -25.19 25.06
N ARG A 203 -7.85 -25.33 26.39
CA ARG A 203 -9.14 -25.20 27.09
C ARG A 203 -9.51 -23.77 27.39
N ASP A 204 -8.50 -22.95 27.67
CA ASP A 204 -8.63 -21.53 27.94
C ASP A 204 -7.48 -20.80 27.24
N LEU A 205 -7.76 -19.58 26.77
CA LEU A 205 -6.73 -18.67 26.31
C LEU A 205 -6.13 -17.98 27.54
N THR A 206 -4.80 -17.98 27.63
CA THR A 206 -4.11 -17.23 28.67
C THR A 206 -3.79 -15.88 28.08
N PRO A 207 -4.59 -14.83 28.37
CA PRO A 207 -4.37 -13.54 27.74
C PRO A 207 -2.88 -13.21 27.86
N PRO A 208 -2.21 -12.83 26.76
CA PRO A 208 -0.81 -12.46 26.83
C PRO A 208 -0.69 -11.47 27.97
N LEU A 209 0.31 -11.67 28.84
CA LEU A 209 0.77 -10.62 29.76
C LEU A 209 0.76 -9.36 28.93
N ALA A 210 -0.17 -8.44 29.25
CA ALA A 210 -0.47 -7.32 28.37
C ALA A 210 0.88 -6.76 27.95
N PRO A 211 1.18 -6.67 26.64
CA PRO A 211 2.43 -6.08 26.25
C PRO A 211 2.48 -4.76 27.01
N SER A 212 3.53 -4.56 27.79
CA SER A 212 3.97 -3.22 28.17
C SER A 212 4.43 -2.54 26.89
N GLY A 213 3.52 -2.41 25.92
CA GLY A 213 3.64 -1.44 24.87
C GLY A 213 3.76 -0.09 25.57
N PRO A 214 4.41 0.89 24.94
CA PRO A 214 4.36 2.23 25.47
C PRO A 214 2.88 2.58 25.57
N ARG A 215 2.35 2.61 26.81
CA ARG A 215 1.15 3.39 27.14
C ARG A 215 1.39 4.69 26.41
N GLY A 216 0.51 5.03 25.46
CA GLY A 216 0.64 6.23 24.63
C GLY A 216 1.29 7.29 25.46
N SER A 217 2.59 7.47 25.26
CA SER A 217 3.33 8.35 26.14
C SER A 217 2.67 9.68 25.87
N ASN A 218 2.15 10.31 26.92
CA ASN A 218 1.99 11.75 26.92
C ASN A 218 3.30 12.29 26.34
N HIS A 219 3.32 12.59 25.04
CA HIS A 219 4.43 13.18 24.31
C HIS A 219 4.50 14.68 24.67
N GLN A 220 4.23 14.99 25.94
CA GLN A 220 4.31 16.33 26.50
C GLN A 220 5.58 16.51 27.34
N ASP A 221 6.37 15.47 27.61
CA ASP A 221 7.44 15.57 28.61
C ASP A 221 8.81 14.98 28.22
N GLN A 222 9.24 15.20 26.98
CA GLN A 222 10.70 15.19 26.69
C GLN A 222 11.06 16.43 25.86
N HIS A 223 11.16 17.54 26.57
CA HIS A 223 11.81 18.77 26.14
C HIS A 223 13.23 18.44 25.63
N ARG A 224 13.43 18.51 24.31
CA ARG A 224 14.75 18.79 23.72
C ARG A 224 14.73 20.26 23.25
N PRO A 225 15.84 21.00 23.42
CA PRO A 225 15.95 22.36 22.93
C PRO A 225 16.07 22.31 21.40
N GLY A 226 14.94 22.38 20.71
CA GLY A 226 14.82 22.35 19.25
C GLY A 226 13.36 22.50 18.87
N GLY A 227 13.08 23.38 17.91
CA GLY A 227 11.71 23.75 17.54
C GLY A 227 10.84 22.59 17.01
N GLY A 228 9.54 22.85 16.86
CA GLY A 228 8.54 21.90 16.38
C GLY A 228 7.45 22.56 15.54
N LEU A 229 6.54 21.74 14.98
CA LEU A 229 5.36 22.21 14.27
C LEU A 229 4.10 21.70 14.96
N GLU A 230 3.29 22.60 15.50
CA GLU A 230 1.98 22.27 16.06
C GLU A 230 0.92 22.29 14.95
N VAL A 231 0.12 21.23 14.86
CA VAL A 231 -1.02 21.15 13.96
C VAL A 231 -2.18 21.92 14.57
N VAL A 232 -2.43 23.12 14.06
CA VAL A 232 -3.61 23.91 14.46
C VAL A 232 -4.87 23.32 13.82
N SER A 233 -4.78 22.90 12.55
CA SER A 233 -5.87 22.25 11.81
C SER A 233 -5.31 21.34 10.71
N ALA A 234 -5.81 20.10 10.63
CA ALA A 234 -5.38 19.08 9.68
C ALA A 234 -6.16 19.08 8.34
N GLY A 235 -7.06 20.05 8.14
CA GLY A 235 -7.94 20.05 6.95
C GLY A 235 -8.85 18.83 6.91
N VAL A 236 -8.94 18.16 5.76
CA VAL A 236 -9.66 16.89 5.61
C VAL A 236 -8.83 15.73 6.15
N GLN A 237 -7.52 15.74 5.87
CA GLN A 237 -6.57 14.76 6.35
C GLN A 237 -5.15 15.30 6.23
N ALA A 238 -4.33 15.09 7.27
CA ALA A 238 -2.89 15.33 7.23
C ALA A 238 -2.16 14.09 7.74
N LEU A 239 -1.17 13.62 7.00
CA LEU A 239 -0.40 12.42 7.32
C LEU A 239 1.09 12.73 7.28
N VAL A 240 1.88 12.05 8.11
CA VAL A 240 3.34 12.02 7.91
C VAL A 240 3.63 11.01 6.80
N GLN A 241 4.37 11.43 5.78
CA GLN A 241 4.75 10.59 4.64
C GLN A 241 6.24 10.75 4.32
N ASP A 242 6.93 9.64 4.12
CA ASP A 242 8.21 9.58 3.41
C ASP A 242 8.02 8.81 2.07
N LEU A 243 9.08 8.23 1.50
CA LEU A 243 8.96 7.45 0.26
C LEU A 243 8.29 6.08 0.45
N GLY A 244 8.05 5.66 1.69
CA GLY A 244 7.42 4.39 2.06
C GLY A 244 8.41 3.34 2.58
N ARG A 245 7.87 2.15 2.88
CA ARG A 245 8.50 0.98 3.52
C ARG A 245 8.91 -0.08 2.50
N ALA A 246 9.57 0.34 1.42
CA ALA A 246 10.04 -0.60 0.40
C ALA A 246 10.89 -1.70 1.03
N GLY A 247 10.62 -2.96 0.68
CA GLY A 247 11.28 -4.15 1.24
C GLY A 247 10.44 -4.91 2.27
N SER A 248 9.34 -4.33 2.76
CA SER A 248 8.45 -4.98 3.74
C SER A 248 7.37 -5.87 3.10
N GLU A 249 7.32 -5.94 1.76
CA GLU A 249 6.25 -6.62 1.01
C GLU A 249 6.26 -8.14 1.27
N GLY A 250 7.44 -8.73 1.48
CA GLY A 250 7.58 -10.14 1.86
C GLY A 250 6.96 -10.49 3.23
N ALA A 251 6.71 -9.49 4.07
CA ALA A 251 5.99 -9.63 5.34
C ALA A 251 4.49 -9.30 5.24
N GLY A 252 3.98 -9.08 4.03
CA GLY A 252 2.57 -8.77 3.80
C GLY A 252 2.21 -7.29 4.00
N VAL A 253 3.21 -6.40 4.01
CA VAL A 253 3.04 -4.95 4.26
C VAL A 253 3.24 -4.13 2.99
N SER A 254 2.27 -3.28 2.66
CA SER A 254 2.38 -2.35 1.54
C SER A 254 3.50 -1.33 1.77
N ALA A 255 4.10 -0.82 0.69
CA ALA A 255 5.12 0.21 0.82
C ALA A 255 4.53 1.53 1.36
N SER A 256 3.27 1.86 1.07
CA SER A 256 2.67 3.16 1.39
C SER A 256 3.57 4.33 0.90
N GLY A 257 3.66 5.41 1.68
CA GLY A 257 4.45 6.61 1.36
C GLY A 257 3.65 7.65 0.58
N ALA A 258 4.34 8.69 0.13
CA ALA A 258 3.75 9.74 -0.69
C ALA A 258 3.18 9.18 -2.00
N LEU A 259 1.96 9.62 -2.34
CA LEU A 259 1.32 9.30 -3.61
C LEU A 259 1.93 10.07 -4.79
N ASP A 260 2.20 11.35 -4.59
CA ASP A 260 2.91 12.22 -5.52
C ASP A 260 4.35 12.42 -5.03
N ARG A 261 5.14 11.38 -5.28
CA ARG A 261 6.56 11.31 -4.90
C ARG A 261 7.40 12.45 -5.50
N PRO A 262 7.21 12.88 -6.77
CA PRO A 262 7.92 14.03 -7.31
C PRO A 262 7.71 15.31 -6.48
N SER A 263 6.48 15.59 -6.04
CA SER A 263 6.19 16.73 -5.16
C SER A 263 6.86 16.63 -3.80
N LEU A 264 6.82 15.45 -3.15
CA LEU A 264 7.54 15.22 -1.90
C LEU A 264 9.04 15.49 -2.06
N ARG A 265 9.67 14.95 -3.12
CA ARG A 265 11.10 15.14 -3.39
C ARG A 265 11.43 16.61 -3.63
N ALA A 266 10.59 17.31 -4.39
CA ALA A 266 10.75 18.73 -4.65
C ALA A 266 10.68 19.58 -3.37
N ALA A 267 9.73 19.30 -2.47
CA ALA A 267 9.62 20.01 -1.19
C ALA A 267 10.85 19.79 -0.32
N ASN A 268 11.33 18.54 -0.21
CA ASN A 268 12.53 18.22 0.55
C ASN A 268 13.78 18.90 -0.02
N ARG A 269 13.97 18.88 -1.36
CA ARG A 269 15.10 19.56 -2.02
C ARG A 269 15.08 21.07 -1.75
N ALA A 270 13.91 21.71 -1.80
CA ALA A 270 13.78 23.16 -1.57
C ALA A 270 14.27 23.58 -0.18
N VAL A 271 14.06 22.76 0.86
CA VAL A 271 14.53 23.06 2.23
C VAL A 271 15.92 22.48 2.55
N GLY A 272 16.54 21.76 1.61
CA GLY A 272 17.87 21.15 1.75
C GLY A 272 17.88 19.81 2.53
N ASN A 273 16.75 19.09 2.53
CA ASN A 273 16.67 17.75 3.12
C ASN A 273 17.11 16.66 2.12
N PRO A 274 17.45 15.44 2.60
CA PRO A 274 17.42 14.24 1.76
C PRO A 274 16.07 14.13 1.05
N SER A 275 16.08 13.75 -0.24
CA SER A 275 14.87 13.80 -1.10
C SER A 275 13.72 12.92 -0.60
N GLY A 276 14.01 11.90 0.20
CA GLY A 276 13.03 11.01 0.81
C GLY A 276 12.73 11.28 2.29
N ALA A 277 13.15 12.41 2.85
CA ALA A 277 12.85 12.73 4.25
C ALA A 277 11.34 12.87 4.48
N ALA A 278 10.89 12.60 5.71
CA ALA A 278 9.48 12.66 6.06
C ALA A 278 8.94 14.10 6.03
N VAL A 279 7.79 14.26 5.40
CA VAL A 279 7.03 15.51 5.23
C VAL A 279 5.59 15.31 5.68
N ILE A 280 4.81 16.40 5.72
CA ILE A 280 3.36 16.31 5.91
C ILE A 280 2.69 16.26 4.53
N GLU A 281 1.96 15.19 4.22
CA GLU A 281 1.02 15.12 3.10
C GLU A 281 -0.35 15.64 3.59
N SER A 282 -0.88 16.68 2.96
CA SER A 282 -2.13 17.35 3.34
C SER A 282 -3.18 17.27 2.23
N VAL A 283 -4.42 17.00 2.64
CA VAL A 283 -5.63 17.04 1.82
C VAL A 283 -6.61 18.04 2.42
N GLY A 284 -7.11 18.97 1.61
CA GLY A 284 -8.14 19.94 2.01
C GLY A 284 -7.65 21.13 2.83
N GLY A 285 -6.34 21.42 2.80
CA GLY A 285 -5.70 22.53 3.52
C GLY A 285 -5.00 22.09 4.80
N LEU A 286 -4.26 23.02 5.42
CA LEU A 286 -3.46 22.76 6.61
C LEU A 286 -3.18 24.06 7.36
N ARG A 287 -3.15 24.01 8.70
CA ARG A 287 -2.64 25.10 9.53
C ARG A 287 -1.61 24.59 10.51
N LEU A 288 -0.41 25.14 10.46
CA LEU A 288 0.70 24.78 11.34
C LEU A 288 1.21 26.01 12.09
N ARG A 289 1.48 25.88 13.38
CA ARG A 289 2.18 26.90 14.17
C ARG A 289 3.62 26.46 14.40
N ALA A 290 4.55 27.36 14.15
CA ALA A 290 5.96 27.13 14.46
C ALA A 290 6.23 27.31 15.95
N HIS A 291 6.94 26.35 16.53
CA HIS A 291 7.63 26.48 17.81
C HIS A 291 9.12 26.58 17.49
N GLY A 292 9.75 27.71 17.81
CA GLY A 292 11.09 28.10 17.34
C GLY A 292 11.17 28.46 15.85
N PRO A 293 12.30 29.00 15.40
CA PRO A 293 12.52 29.32 13.98
C PRO A 293 12.51 28.08 13.08
N GLN A 294 11.79 28.13 11.97
CA GLN A 294 11.66 27.03 11.00
C GLN A 294 11.87 27.51 9.56
N VAL A 295 12.27 26.60 8.66
CA VAL A 295 12.30 26.83 7.21
C VAL A 295 11.47 25.75 6.53
N LEU A 296 10.43 26.16 5.79
CA LEU A 296 9.48 25.26 5.15
C LEU A 296 9.45 25.47 3.63
N ALA A 297 8.95 24.47 2.91
CA ALA A 297 8.53 24.58 1.51
C ALA A 297 7.25 23.77 1.29
N VAL A 298 6.41 24.22 0.35
CA VAL A 298 5.12 23.59 0.02
C VAL A 298 5.04 23.28 -1.48
N THR A 299 4.74 22.05 -1.86
CA THR A 299 4.60 21.59 -3.26
C THR A 299 3.34 20.74 -3.46
N GLY A 300 3.07 20.28 -4.69
CA GLY A 300 1.88 19.50 -5.04
C GLY A 300 0.66 20.36 -5.38
N ALA A 301 -0.51 19.95 -4.92
CA ALA A 301 -1.78 20.68 -5.08
C ALA A 301 -1.88 21.80 -4.05
N VAL A 302 -1.32 22.96 -4.37
CA VAL A 302 -1.17 24.08 -3.44
C VAL A 302 -2.24 25.14 -3.69
N GLY A 303 -3.04 25.45 -2.67
CA GLY A 303 -3.90 26.65 -2.63
C GLY A 303 -3.11 27.89 -2.19
N ASP A 304 -3.82 28.93 -1.73
CA ASP A 304 -3.16 30.10 -1.12
C ASP A 304 -2.28 29.68 0.06
N VAL A 305 -1.01 30.11 0.02
CA VAL A 305 -0.04 29.97 1.12
C VAL A 305 0.09 31.31 1.82
N VAL A 306 -0.36 31.38 3.07
CA VAL A 306 -0.30 32.59 3.90
C VAL A 306 0.44 32.29 5.19
N VAL A 307 1.43 33.11 5.53
CA VAL A 307 2.08 33.08 6.84
C VAL A 307 1.55 34.25 7.65
N ARG A 308 0.86 33.95 8.75
CA ARG A 308 0.41 34.93 9.74
C ARG A 308 1.46 35.04 10.83
N PRO A 309 2.01 36.23 11.09
CA PRO A 309 3.00 36.38 12.15
C PRO A 309 2.41 36.08 13.53
N GLY A 310 3.23 35.49 14.39
CA GLY A 310 2.89 35.33 15.81
C GLY A 310 2.71 36.69 16.48
N ALA A 311 1.81 36.77 17.46
CA ALA A 311 1.75 37.93 18.35
C ALA A 311 3.01 37.94 19.24
N ALA A 312 3.60 39.12 19.45
CA ALA A 312 4.70 39.25 20.41
C ALA A 312 4.20 38.95 21.83
N GLU A 313 5.09 38.50 22.72
CA GLU A 313 4.78 38.37 24.14
C GLU A 313 4.20 39.70 24.65
N ASN A 314 2.95 39.68 25.11
CA ASN A 314 2.16 40.82 25.60
C ASN A 314 1.50 41.74 24.55
N ALA A 315 1.42 41.34 23.28
CA ALA A 315 0.61 42.04 22.28
C ALA A 315 -0.69 41.30 21.96
N ALA A 316 -1.81 42.03 21.85
CA ALA A 316 -3.10 41.45 21.46
C ALA A 316 -3.18 41.10 19.96
N GLU A 317 -2.37 41.76 19.12
CA GLU A 317 -2.34 41.56 17.67
C GLU A 317 -0.90 41.48 17.13
N PRO A 318 -0.66 40.78 16.01
CA PRO A 318 0.64 40.72 15.35
C PRO A 318 1.07 42.09 14.83
N THR A 319 2.35 42.43 14.99
CA THR A 319 2.93 43.71 14.51
C THR A 319 3.45 43.63 13.07
N ARG A 320 3.68 42.42 12.55
CA ARG A 320 4.16 42.14 11.19
C ARG A 320 2.94 41.82 10.27
N PRO A 321 2.97 42.22 8.99
CA PRO A 321 1.90 41.88 8.05
C PRO A 321 1.94 40.40 7.63
N ASP A 322 0.81 39.87 7.16
CA ASP A 322 0.72 38.55 6.53
C ASP A 322 1.68 38.46 5.33
N ARG A 323 2.43 37.36 5.23
CA ARG A 323 3.31 37.06 4.09
C ARG A 323 2.67 36.01 3.18
N ARG A 324 2.98 36.05 1.89
CA ARG A 324 2.47 35.09 0.88
C ARG A 324 3.63 34.44 0.12
N PRO A 325 4.28 33.41 0.70
CA PRO A 325 5.34 32.67 0.03
C PRO A 325 4.87 32.03 -1.29
N ARG A 326 5.80 31.84 -2.22
CA ARG A 326 5.53 31.12 -3.45
C ARG A 326 5.65 29.60 -3.21
N PRO A 327 4.70 28.78 -3.70
CA PRO A 327 4.87 27.33 -3.68
C PRO A 327 6.18 26.89 -4.36
N GLY A 328 6.83 25.87 -3.81
CA GLY A 328 8.11 25.34 -4.29
C GLY A 328 9.35 26.11 -3.84
N GLU A 329 9.21 27.33 -3.31
CA GLU A 329 10.32 28.12 -2.75
C GLU A 329 10.41 27.94 -1.23
N PRO A 330 11.62 27.89 -0.64
CA PRO A 330 11.77 27.85 0.81
C PRO A 330 11.40 29.20 1.44
N PHE A 331 10.72 29.17 2.58
CA PHE A 331 10.40 30.36 3.37
C PHE A 331 10.58 30.12 4.87
N ALA A 332 10.95 31.18 5.59
CA ALA A 332 11.18 31.12 7.03
C ALA A 332 9.91 31.45 7.82
N LEU A 333 9.71 30.73 8.93
CA LEU A 333 8.76 31.04 10.00
C LEU A 333 9.55 31.41 11.25
N ASP A 334 9.14 32.49 11.91
CA ASP A 334 9.60 32.80 13.26
C ASP A 334 8.77 32.01 14.29
N ASP A 335 9.24 31.96 15.54
CA ASP A 335 8.48 31.36 16.64
C ASP A 335 7.08 31.99 16.74
N GLY A 336 6.06 31.14 16.87
CA GLY A 336 4.65 31.55 16.92
C GLY A 336 4.01 31.90 15.57
N ASP A 337 4.77 32.02 14.47
CA ASP A 337 4.19 32.24 13.14
C ASP A 337 3.29 31.03 12.75
N GLU A 338 2.15 31.32 12.11
CA GLU A 338 1.20 30.31 11.62
C GLU A 338 1.24 30.23 10.09
N LEU A 339 1.62 29.08 9.55
CA LEU A 339 1.40 28.72 8.16
C LEU A 339 -0.07 28.34 7.95
N ARG A 340 -0.73 28.96 6.98
CA ARG A 340 -2.08 28.65 6.50
C ARG A 340 -2.02 28.26 5.04
N LEU A 341 -2.31 27.00 4.77
CA LEU A 341 -2.49 26.45 3.44
C LEU A 341 -4.00 26.29 3.18
N ALA A 342 -4.52 27.03 2.21
CA ALA A 342 -5.89 26.87 1.75
C ALA A 342 -6.07 25.55 0.96
N ALA A 343 -7.30 25.05 0.89
CA ALA A 343 -7.63 23.95 -0.01
C ALA A 343 -7.34 24.35 -1.47
N PRO A 344 -6.74 23.46 -2.27
CA PRO A 344 -6.40 23.77 -3.65
C PRO A 344 -7.64 23.78 -4.55
N ALA A 345 -7.60 24.56 -5.63
CA ALA A 345 -8.62 24.54 -6.68
C ALA A 345 -8.44 23.37 -7.67
N ARG A 346 -7.21 22.85 -7.78
CA ARG A 346 -6.78 21.77 -8.67
C ARG A 346 -5.88 20.81 -7.92
N GLY A 347 -6.03 19.52 -8.18
CA GLY A 347 -5.37 18.48 -7.42
C GLY A 347 -5.99 18.29 -6.03
N VAL A 348 -5.38 17.43 -5.21
CA VAL A 348 -5.91 17.10 -3.87
C VAL A 348 -4.85 16.97 -2.78
N ARG A 349 -3.58 16.74 -3.13
CA ARG A 349 -2.48 16.50 -2.16
C ARG A 349 -1.38 17.54 -2.26
N ALA A 350 -1.13 18.24 -1.15
CA ALA A 350 0.03 19.09 -0.96
C ALA A 350 1.07 18.41 -0.06
N TYR A 351 2.35 18.77 -0.22
CA TYR A 351 3.45 18.28 0.60
C TYR A 351 4.14 19.46 1.28
N VAL A 352 4.22 19.42 2.61
CA VAL A 352 4.88 20.45 3.43
C VAL A 352 6.13 19.86 4.05
N ALA A 353 7.29 20.27 3.53
CA ALA A 353 8.59 19.90 4.08
C ALA A 353 9.07 20.98 5.06
N VAL A 354 9.77 20.55 6.10
CA VAL A 354 10.49 21.41 7.05
C VAL A 354 11.96 21.02 7.04
N ARG A 355 12.87 22.01 7.06
CA ARG A 355 14.31 21.77 7.10
C ARG A 355 14.68 20.93 8.33
N GLY A 356 15.38 19.82 8.12
CA GLY A 356 15.66 18.81 9.14
C GLY A 356 14.70 17.60 9.11
N GLY A 357 13.55 17.73 8.44
CA GLY A 357 12.55 16.67 8.29
C GLY A 357 11.69 16.46 9.54
N ILE A 358 10.55 15.77 9.38
CA ILE A 358 9.69 15.38 10.50
C ILE A 358 10.30 14.15 11.20
N ASP A 359 10.70 14.28 12.46
CA ASP A 359 11.45 13.24 13.19
C ASP A 359 10.57 12.38 14.11
N VAL A 360 9.54 11.78 13.53
CA VAL A 360 8.76 10.73 14.20
C VAL A 360 9.49 9.38 14.16
N PRO A 361 9.29 8.46 15.11
CA PRO A 361 9.94 7.16 15.09
C PRO A 361 9.59 6.36 13.81
N PRO A 362 10.57 5.74 13.12
CA PRO A 362 10.26 4.88 11.98
C PRO A 362 9.64 3.55 12.44
N VAL A 363 8.67 3.06 11.68
CA VAL A 363 8.06 1.73 11.81
C VAL A 363 8.39 0.94 10.55
N LEU A 364 9.08 -0.19 10.68
CA LEU A 364 9.58 -0.97 9.54
C LEU A 364 10.44 -0.14 8.58
N GLY A 365 11.34 0.67 9.13
CA GLY A 365 12.28 1.48 8.34
C GLY A 365 11.69 2.72 7.67
N SER A 366 10.39 3.01 7.83
CA SER A 366 9.79 4.26 7.32
C SER A 366 8.82 4.93 8.29
N ARG A 367 8.67 6.23 8.11
CA ARG A 367 7.82 7.15 8.88
C ARG A 367 6.45 7.39 8.23
N ALA A 368 6.18 6.76 7.09
CA ALA A 368 4.94 6.94 6.34
C ALA A 368 3.71 6.46 7.11
N THR A 369 2.55 7.09 6.94
CA THR A 369 1.30 6.55 7.49
C THR A 369 0.66 5.63 6.47
N ASP A 370 0.51 4.33 6.79
CA ASP A 370 -0.30 3.39 6.00
C ASP A 370 -1.68 3.27 6.65
N VAL A 371 -2.69 3.89 6.03
CA VAL A 371 -4.04 3.93 6.61
C VAL A 371 -4.75 2.57 6.53
N LEU A 372 -4.42 1.76 5.53
CA LEU A 372 -5.01 0.43 5.42
C LEU A 372 -4.38 -0.47 6.47
N ALA A 373 -3.05 -0.50 6.58
CA ALA A 373 -2.34 -1.39 7.50
C ALA A 373 -2.42 -0.92 8.97
N GLY A 374 -2.61 0.38 9.21
CA GLY A 374 -2.49 0.98 10.55
C GLY A 374 -1.04 1.00 11.02
N LEU A 375 -0.11 1.37 10.14
CA LEU A 375 1.33 1.41 10.41
C LEU A 375 1.90 2.81 10.27
N GLY A 376 2.86 3.14 11.13
CA GLY A 376 3.43 4.48 11.22
C GLY A 376 2.68 5.36 12.21
N PRO A 377 2.90 6.68 12.16
CA PRO A 377 2.17 7.65 12.96
C PRO A 377 0.67 7.62 12.66
N ASP A 378 -0.16 7.95 13.64
CA ASP A 378 -1.59 8.15 13.41
C ASP A 378 -1.82 9.38 12.50
N PRO A 379 -2.96 9.44 11.77
CA PRO A 379 -3.38 10.65 11.09
C PRO A 379 -3.41 11.85 12.04
N LEU A 380 -2.83 12.97 11.60
CA LEU A 380 -2.59 14.13 12.45
C LEU A 380 -3.91 14.83 12.82
N GLY A 381 -4.03 15.19 14.10
CA GLY A 381 -5.13 15.94 14.70
C GLY A 381 -4.73 17.34 15.16
N SER A 382 -5.73 18.14 15.52
CA SER A 382 -5.48 19.46 16.13
C SER A 382 -4.82 19.30 17.50
N GLY A 383 -3.77 20.07 17.75
CA GLY A 383 -2.98 20.03 18.98
C GLY A 383 -1.77 19.09 18.94
N ASP A 384 -1.62 18.26 17.89
CA ASP A 384 -0.45 17.42 17.73
C ASP A 384 0.80 18.29 17.49
N VAL A 385 1.89 17.98 18.17
CA VAL A 385 3.18 18.67 17.98
C VAL A 385 4.18 17.72 17.34
N LEU A 386 4.60 18.06 16.13
CA LEU A 386 5.55 17.28 15.36
C LEU A 386 6.99 17.70 15.69
N PRO A 387 7.86 16.75 16.09
CA PRO A 387 9.28 17.02 16.25
C PRO A 387 9.95 17.28 14.89
N VAL A 388 10.86 18.24 14.85
CA VAL A 388 11.68 18.55 13.68
C VAL A 388 13.12 18.08 13.94
N GLY A 389 13.68 17.34 12.98
CA GLY A 389 15.04 16.83 13.07
C GLY A 389 16.11 17.94 12.96
N ALA A 390 17.35 17.60 13.33
CA ALA A 390 18.47 18.51 13.10
C ALA A 390 18.86 18.50 11.61
N PRO A 391 19.08 19.66 10.97
CA PRO A 391 19.51 19.70 9.57
C PRO A 391 20.91 19.09 9.39
N GLU A 392 21.09 18.33 8.32
CA GLU A 392 22.43 17.89 7.90
C GLU A 392 23.29 19.12 7.57
N ARG A 393 24.51 19.18 8.13
CA ARG A 393 25.41 20.33 7.94
C ARG A 393 25.90 20.37 6.48
N GLY A 394 25.78 21.53 5.83
CA GLY A 394 26.48 21.83 4.57
C GLY A 394 25.65 21.72 3.29
N VAL A 395 24.35 21.38 3.35
CA VAL A 395 23.47 21.44 2.16
C VAL A 395 22.73 22.78 2.15
N PRO A 396 23.12 23.76 1.29
CA PRO A 396 22.35 24.98 1.11
C PRO A 396 20.94 24.64 0.58
N ALA A 397 19.94 25.44 0.95
CA ALA A 397 18.63 25.37 0.31
C ALA A 397 18.84 25.49 -1.22
N ALA A 398 18.35 24.52 -1.99
CA ALA A 398 18.61 24.47 -3.41
C ALA A 398 17.82 25.56 -4.14
N ASP A 399 18.45 26.19 -5.15
CA ASP A 399 17.76 27.05 -6.10
C ASP A 399 16.80 26.18 -6.94
N PRO A 400 15.48 26.46 -6.95
CA PRO A 400 14.49 25.70 -7.74
C PRO A 400 14.83 25.63 -9.24
N SER A 401 15.60 26.60 -9.75
CA SER A 401 15.98 26.69 -11.18
C SER A 401 17.18 25.83 -11.58
N ALA A 402 17.95 25.29 -10.62
CA ALA A 402 19.14 24.49 -10.89
C ALA A 402 18.82 23.06 -11.42
N SER A 403 17.57 22.61 -11.33
CA SER A 403 17.06 21.33 -11.86
C SER A 403 16.53 21.47 -13.30
N THR A 404 17.26 22.19 -14.17
CA THR A 404 16.86 22.41 -15.57
C THR A 404 17.83 21.81 -16.59
N SER A 405 18.89 21.12 -16.15
CA SER A 405 19.81 20.44 -17.05
C SER A 405 19.63 18.93 -17.03
N LEU A 406 19.16 18.43 -18.18
CA LEU A 406 19.11 17.03 -18.64
C LEU A 406 18.00 16.15 -18.05
N GLY A 407 16.77 16.30 -18.58
CA GLY A 407 15.81 15.19 -18.66
C GLY A 407 15.22 14.68 -17.33
N ASP A 408 15.02 15.56 -16.35
CA ASP A 408 14.41 15.21 -15.06
C ASP A 408 12.98 14.67 -15.25
N THR A 409 12.83 13.35 -15.23
CA THR A 409 11.55 12.64 -15.11
C THR A 409 10.92 12.77 -13.71
N ASP A 410 11.60 13.45 -12.79
CA ASP A 410 11.26 13.59 -11.37
C ASP A 410 10.79 15.01 -10.99
N ALA A 411 10.44 15.83 -12.00
CA ALA A 411 9.89 17.17 -11.81
C ALA A 411 8.40 17.09 -11.46
N ALA A 412 8.01 17.70 -10.33
CA ALA A 412 6.61 17.83 -9.96
C ALA A 412 5.86 18.68 -11.00
N PRO A 413 4.68 18.26 -11.51
CA PRO A 413 3.90 19.09 -12.40
C PRO A 413 3.50 20.38 -11.67
N PRO A 414 3.46 21.53 -12.36
CA PRO A 414 2.95 22.75 -11.77
C PRO A 414 1.48 22.57 -11.36
N SER A 415 1.09 23.19 -10.25
CA SER A 415 -0.24 23.00 -9.62
C SER A 415 -1.42 23.39 -10.52
N ASP A 416 -1.21 24.30 -11.47
CA ASP A 416 -2.22 24.74 -12.45
C ASP A 416 -2.52 23.70 -13.54
N ARG A 417 -1.66 22.68 -13.70
CA ARG A 417 -1.84 21.54 -14.62
C ARG A 417 -2.41 20.30 -13.94
N LEU A 418 -2.72 20.37 -12.65
CA LEU A 418 -3.31 19.25 -11.91
C LEU A 418 -4.80 19.08 -12.25
N PRO A 419 -5.37 17.87 -12.10
CA PRO A 419 -6.77 17.60 -12.40
C PRO A 419 -7.75 18.46 -11.59
N ALA A 420 -8.87 18.85 -12.20
CA ALA A 420 -9.95 19.57 -11.53
C ALA A 420 -11.28 18.79 -11.61
N PRO A 421 -12.24 19.05 -10.69
CA PRO A 421 -13.59 18.54 -10.83
C PRO A 421 -14.22 18.95 -12.18
N GLY A 422 -14.90 18.01 -12.84
CA GLY A 422 -15.50 18.22 -14.16
C GLY A 422 -14.53 18.10 -15.35
N GLU A 423 -13.22 18.05 -15.12
CA GLU A 423 -12.23 17.83 -16.19
C GLU A 423 -11.90 16.36 -16.39
N VAL A 424 -11.57 16.02 -17.63
CA VAL A 424 -11.13 14.68 -18.01
C VAL A 424 -9.61 14.62 -17.97
N THR A 425 -9.07 13.71 -17.17
CA THR A 425 -7.64 13.39 -17.13
C THR A 425 -7.40 12.07 -17.86
N GLU A 426 -6.52 12.09 -18.85
CA GLU A 426 -6.09 10.86 -19.52
C GLU A 426 -5.05 10.13 -18.66
N LEU A 427 -5.30 8.86 -18.37
CA LEU A 427 -4.37 7.98 -17.67
C LEU A 427 -3.95 6.85 -18.61
N PRO A 428 -2.68 6.81 -19.04
CA PRO A 428 -2.16 5.70 -19.79
C PRO A 428 -2.08 4.44 -18.92
N ILE A 429 -2.57 3.33 -19.47
CA ILE A 429 -2.60 2.02 -18.82
C ILE A 429 -1.90 0.99 -19.68
N MET A 430 -1.40 -0.06 -19.05
CA MET A 430 -1.10 -1.31 -19.74
C MET A 430 -2.11 -2.37 -19.34
N LEU A 431 -2.61 -3.12 -20.31
CA LEU A 431 -3.56 -4.19 -20.06
C LEU A 431 -2.87 -5.36 -19.35
N GLY A 432 -3.64 -6.03 -18.49
CA GLY A 432 -3.19 -7.17 -17.72
C GLY A 432 -3.06 -6.94 -16.21
N PRO A 433 -2.76 -8.01 -15.46
CA PRO A 433 -2.45 -9.36 -15.93
C PRO A 433 -3.69 -10.23 -16.24
N ARG A 434 -4.91 -9.75 -15.96
CA ARG A 434 -6.17 -10.47 -16.13
C ARG A 434 -7.10 -9.82 -17.14
N ASP A 435 -6.52 -9.18 -18.17
CA ASP A 435 -7.29 -8.67 -19.29
C ASP A 435 -8.03 -9.81 -20.01
N ASP A 436 -7.55 -11.06 -19.94
CA ASP A 436 -8.23 -12.26 -20.45
C ASP A 436 -9.55 -12.64 -19.75
N TRP A 437 -9.93 -11.93 -18.68
CA TRP A 437 -11.25 -12.04 -18.05
C TRP A 437 -12.33 -11.18 -18.73
N PHE A 438 -11.93 -10.36 -19.69
CA PHE A 438 -12.78 -9.34 -20.32
C PHE A 438 -12.74 -9.50 -21.85
N ASP A 439 -13.88 -9.38 -22.52
CA ASP A 439 -13.92 -9.41 -23.99
C ASP A 439 -13.50 -8.05 -24.59
N ALA A 440 -13.46 -7.98 -25.92
CA ALA A 440 -13.12 -6.73 -26.62
C ALA A 440 -14.13 -5.60 -26.33
N ALA A 441 -15.41 -5.92 -26.10
CA ALA A 441 -16.43 -4.93 -25.78
C ALA A 441 -16.14 -4.28 -24.42
N ALA A 442 -15.74 -5.05 -23.41
CA ALA A 442 -15.33 -4.53 -22.12
C ALA A 442 -14.06 -3.64 -22.21
N ILE A 443 -13.09 -3.98 -23.07
CA ILE A 443 -11.92 -3.11 -23.31
C ILE A 443 -12.33 -1.79 -23.99
N VAL A 444 -13.26 -1.83 -24.95
CA VAL A 444 -13.86 -0.63 -25.55
C VAL A 444 -14.61 0.20 -24.51
N THR A 445 -15.40 -0.43 -23.64
CA THR A 445 -16.09 0.26 -22.54
C THR A 445 -15.10 0.88 -21.53
N LEU A 446 -14.00 0.20 -21.21
CA LEU A 446 -12.95 0.72 -20.32
C LEU A 446 -12.33 2.02 -20.86
N THR A 447 -12.07 2.07 -22.17
CA THR A 447 -11.28 3.14 -22.81
C THR A 447 -12.11 4.21 -23.49
N GLY A 448 -13.36 3.89 -23.85
CA GLY A 448 -14.25 4.74 -24.65
C GLY A 448 -15.10 5.72 -23.84
N GLN A 449 -15.10 5.62 -22.51
CA GLN A 449 -15.90 6.46 -21.61
C GLN A 449 -15.05 7.27 -20.63
N ASP A 450 -15.70 8.24 -19.99
CA ASP A 450 -15.12 9.05 -18.92
C ASP A 450 -15.65 8.61 -17.56
N TRP A 451 -14.79 7.94 -16.80
CA TRP A 451 -15.05 7.43 -15.46
C TRP A 451 -15.06 8.54 -14.42
N LEU A 452 -16.13 8.63 -13.62
CA LEU A 452 -16.25 9.62 -12.55
C LEU A 452 -15.50 9.15 -11.29
N VAL A 453 -14.62 9.98 -10.74
CA VAL A 453 -13.99 9.73 -9.44
C VAL A 453 -14.98 10.02 -8.33
N THR A 454 -15.40 8.98 -7.60
CA THR A 454 -16.44 9.13 -6.57
C THR A 454 -15.88 9.69 -5.25
N PRO A 455 -16.73 10.29 -4.39
CA PRO A 455 -16.35 10.74 -3.04
C PRO A 455 -15.89 9.63 -2.09
N ARG A 456 -16.10 8.35 -2.44
CA ARG A 456 -15.58 7.23 -1.66
C ARG A 456 -14.07 7.06 -1.81
N SER A 457 -13.42 7.75 -2.76
CA SER A 457 -12.00 7.59 -3.08
C SER A 457 -11.08 8.04 -1.95
N ASN A 458 -10.00 7.29 -1.74
CA ASN A 458 -9.00 7.55 -0.68
C ASN A 458 -7.62 7.00 -1.09
N ARG A 459 -6.66 6.99 -0.15
CA ARG A 459 -5.28 6.51 -0.41
C ARG A 459 -5.17 5.02 -0.76
N ILE A 460 -6.21 4.22 -0.48
CA ILE A 460 -6.26 2.79 -0.84
C ILE A 460 -6.58 2.66 -2.33
N GLY A 461 -7.52 3.46 -2.83
CA GLY A 461 -7.85 3.48 -4.24
C GLY A 461 -8.95 4.47 -4.62
N LEU A 462 -8.94 4.87 -5.89
CA LEU A 462 -10.01 5.63 -6.52
C LEU A 462 -11.13 4.69 -6.92
N ARG A 463 -12.36 4.99 -6.48
CA ARG A 463 -13.54 4.20 -6.83
C ARG A 463 -14.24 4.95 -7.95
N LEU A 464 -14.32 4.29 -9.11
CA LEU A 464 -14.77 4.89 -10.35
C LEU A 464 -16.22 4.50 -10.62
N ASP A 465 -16.97 5.44 -11.19
CA ASP A 465 -18.36 5.26 -11.59
C ASP A 465 -18.53 5.51 -13.09
N GLY A 466 -19.43 4.77 -13.73
CA GLY A 466 -19.58 4.70 -15.19
C GLY A 466 -20.36 3.45 -15.62
N ASP A 467 -20.33 3.15 -16.92
CA ASP A 467 -20.93 1.92 -17.46
C ASP A 467 -20.11 0.69 -17.03
N PRO A 468 -20.70 -0.28 -16.30
CA PRO A 468 -19.98 -1.41 -15.75
C PRO A 468 -19.30 -2.30 -16.78
N LEU A 469 -18.15 -2.85 -16.41
CA LEU A 469 -17.42 -3.83 -17.21
C LEU A 469 -17.95 -5.24 -16.98
N ALA A 470 -18.34 -5.92 -18.06
CA ALA A 470 -18.75 -7.31 -18.02
C ALA A 470 -17.54 -8.25 -18.09
N ARG A 471 -17.56 -9.32 -17.29
CA ARG A 471 -16.63 -10.45 -17.44
C ARG A 471 -17.12 -11.35 -18.57
N VAL A 472 -16.19 -12.09 -19.18
CA VAL A 472 -16.56 -13.14 -20.16
C VAL A 472 -17.42 -14.22 -19.48
N PRO A 473 -18.36 -14.87 -20.21
CA PRO A 473 -19.32 -15.81 -19.63
C PRO A 473 -18.70 -16.91 -18.76
N ASP A 474 -17.58 -17.50 -19.19
CA ASP A 474 -16.90 -18.58 -18.45
C ASP A 474 -16.21 -18.13 -17.15
N ARG A 475 -16.17 -16.81 -16.91
CA ARG A 475 -15.57 -16.17 -15.73
C ARG A 475 -16.59 -15.39 -14.91
N ASP A 476 -17.85 -15.36 -15.33
CA ASP A 476 -18.91 -14.73 -14.56
C ASP A 476 -19.18 -15.51 -13.27
N GLY A 477 -19.27 -14.81 -12.15
CA GLY A 477 -19.35 -15.40 -10.82
C GLY A 477 -18.10 -16.19 -10.36
N ALA A 478 -17.05 -16.31 -11.17
CA ALA A 478 -15.84 -17.03 -10.79
C ALA A 478 -15.01 -16.24 -9.76
N GLU A 479 -14.50 -16.94 -8.74
CA GLU A 479 -13.52 -16.39 -7.81
C GLU A 479 -12.10 -16.53 -8.37
N LEU A 480 -11.32 -15.45 -8.28
CA LEU A 480 -9.89 -15.49 -8.56
C LEU A 480 -9.15 -15.75 -7.24
N ALA A 481 -8.27 -16.75 -7.24
CA ALA A 481 -7.36 -16.97 -6.11
C ALA A 481 -6.49 -15.73 -5.89
N SER A 482 -6.14 -15.40 -4.65
CA SER A 482 -5.45 -14.13 -4.36
C SER A 482 -4.11 -14.00 -5.08
N GLU A 483 -3.89 -12.86 -5.74
CA GLU A 483 -2.68 -12.54 -6.52
C GLU A 483 -2.09 -11.20 -6.12
N GLY A 484 -0.79 -11.03 -6.28
CA GLY A 484 -0.11 -9.77 -6.04
C GLY A 484 -0.63 -8.64 -6.93
N CYS A 485 -0.85 -7.47 -6.34
CA CYS A 485 -1.30 -6.26 -7.02
C CYS A 485 -0.22 -5.18 -6.95
N VAL A 486 -0.15 -4.31 -7.96
CA VAL A 486 0.72 -3.12 -7.96
C VAL A 486 -0.08 -1.87 -7.63
N THR A 487 0.61 -0.84 -7.16
CA THR A 487 0.04 0.51 -7.14
C THR A 487 -0.27 0.94 -8.58
N GLY A 488 -1.46 1.48 -8.83
CA GLY A 488 -1.97 1.79 -10.16
C GLY A 488 -2.78 0.66 -10.81
N ALA A 489 -2.85 -0.54 -10.20
CA ALA A 489 -3.69 -1.62 -10.70
C ALA A 489 -5.18 -1.22 -10.73
N ILE A 490 -5.87 -1.58 -11.81
CA ILE A 490 -7.29 -1.34 -12.05
C ILE A 490 -8.01 -2.67 -11.80
N GLN A 491 -8.50 -2.83 -10.58
CA GLN A 491 -9.23 -4.01 -10.17
C GLN A 491 -10.72 -3.87 -10.51
N VAL A 492 -11.35 -4.94 -10.98
CA VAL A 492 -12.77 -4.96 -11.35
C VAL A 492 -13.53 -5.99 -10.51
N PRO A 493 -14.24 -5.53 -9.46
CA PRO A 493 -15.11 -6.38 -8.64
C PRO A 493 -16.31 -6.93 -9.43
N PRO A 494 -17.17 -7.77 -8.82
CA PRO A 494 -18.34 -8.35 -9.48
C PRO A 494 -19.38 -7.33 -9.97
N ASP A 495 -19.41 -6.12 -9.41
CA ASP A 495 -20.29 -5.04 -9.86
C ASP A 495 -19.83 -4.38 -11.17
N GLY A 496 -18.64 -4.74 -11.67
CA GLY A 496 -18.07 -4.21 -12.90
C GLY A 496 -17.51 -2.80 -12.79
N LEU A 497 -17.53 -2.18 -11.60
CA LEU A 497 -17.08 -0.80 -11.39
C LEU A 497 -15.59 -0.78 -10.99
N PRO A 498 -14.70 -0.15 -11.79
CA PRO A 498 -13.28 -0.21 -11.52
C PRO A 498 -12.85 0.47 -10.22
N VAL A 499 -11.88 -0.15 -9.54
CA VAL A 499 -11.13 0.43 -8.42
C VAL A 499 -9.66 0.54 -8.82
N LEU A 500 -9.16 1.77 -8.93
CA LEU A 500 -7.76 2.05 -9.21
C LEU A 500 -6.99 2.12 -7.90
N PHE A 501 -6.09 1.16 -7.66
CA PHE A 501 -5.31 1.06 -6.43
C PHE A 501 -4.24 2.15 -6.31
N LEU A 502 -4.15 2.73 -5.11
CA LEU A 502 -3.23 3.81 -4.73
C LEU A 502 -2.29 3.33 -3.61
N ALA A 503 -1.46 4.20 -3.03
CA ALA A 503 -0.29 3.81 -2.22
C ALA A 503 -0.57 2.86 -1.05
N ASP A 504 -1.77 2.90 -0.45
CA ASP A 504 -2.14 2.07 0.70
C ASP A 504 -3.02 0.86 0.28
N HIS A 505 -2.92 0.42 -0.97
CA HIS A 505 -3.66 -0.74 -1.48
C HIS A 505 -3.20 -2.05 -0.80
N PRO A 506 -4.08 -3.08 -0.69
CA PRO A 506 -3.65 -4.39 -0.21
C PRO A 506 -2.65 -5.00 -1.20
N LEU A 507 -1.64 -5.71 -0.69
CA LEU A 507 -0.63 -6.36 -1.53
C LEU A 507 -1.22 -7.45 -2.42
N THR A 508 -2.22 -8.17 -1.91
CA THR A 508 -2.90 -9.23 -2.66
C THR A 508 -4.40 -9.00 -2.75
N GLY A 509 -5.00 -9.38 -3.88
CA GLY A 509 -6.44 -9.24 -4.14
C GLY A 509 -7.02 -10.46 -4.85
N GLY A 510 -8.32 -10.70 -4.65
CA GLY A 510 -9.06 -11.83 -5.25
C GLY A 510 -9.99 -11.45 -6.40
N TYR A 511 -9.83 -10.24 -6.96
CA TYR A 511 -10.59 -9.77 -8.12
C TYR A 511 -9.65 -9.51 -9.29
N PRO A 512 -10.10 -9.73 -10.54
CA PRO A 512 -9.28 -9.56 -11.72
C PRO A 512 -8.82 -8.11 -11.87
N VAL A 513 -7.54 -7.96 -12.21
CA VAL A 513 -6.92 -6.69 -12.59
C VAL A 513 -6.87 -6.63 -14.11
N ILE A 514 -7.68 -5.75 -14.71
CA ILE A 514 -7.83 -5.62 -16.16
C ILE A 514 -6.64 -4.89 -16.80
N GLY A 515 -5.98 -4.03 -16.03
CA GLY A 515 -4.83 -3.24 -16.44
C GLY A 515 -4.22 -2.51 -15.25
N ALA A 516 -3.13 -1.79 -15.46
CA ALA A 516 -2.54 -0.90 -14.48
C ALA A 516 -2.11 0.42 -15.13
N VAL A 517 -2.29 1.53 -14.43
CA VAL A 517 -1.72 2.83 -14.81
C VAL A 517 -0.21 2.70 -14.85
N VAL A 518 0.42 3.20 -15.92
CA VAL A 518 1.89 3.19 -16.06
C VAL A 518 2.56 3.90 -14.88
N ALA A 519 3.71 3.43 -14.45
CA ALA A 519 4.33 3.83 -13.19
C ALA A 519 4.46 5.37 -13.04
N ASP A 520 4.88 6.06 -14.10
CA ASP A 520 5.11 7.51 -14.10
C ASP A 520 3.81 8.35 -14.03
N HIS A 521 2.64 7.75 -14.25
CA HIS A 521 1.34 8.44 -14.17
C HIS A 521 0.59 8.16 -12.86
N VAL A 522 1.12 7.30 -11.99
CA VAL A 522 0.57 7.08 -10.64
C VAL A 522 0.55 8.37 -9.81
N PRO A 523 1.57 9.26 -9.83
CA PRO A 523 1.50 10.55 -9.14
C PRO A 523 0.32 11.41 -9.59
N LEU A 524 0.04 11.44 -10.90
CA LEU A 524 -1.09 12.18 -11.46
C LEU A 524 -2.43 11.58 -11.02
N ALA A 525 -2.55 10.25 -11.00
CA ALA A 525 -3.71 9.57 -10.45
C ALA A 525 -3.91 9.90 -8.95
N GLY A 526 -2.81 10.01 -8.21
CA GLY A 526 -2.78 10.50 -6.83
C GLY A 526 -3.22 11.95 -6.65
N GLN A 527 -3.43 12.72 -7.72
CA GLN A 527 -3.94 14.09 -7.63
C GLN A 527 -5.41 14.22 -8.04
N LEU A 528 -6.09 13.14 -8.44
CA LEU A 528 -7.49 13.21 -8.86
C LEU A 528 -8.44 13.50 -7.68
N PRO A 529 -9.15 14.64 -7.68
CA PRO A 529 -10.18 14.92 -6.67
C PRO A 529 -11.48 14.18 -6.99
N ALA A 530 -12.35 14.04 -5.98
CA ALA A 530 -13.73 13.62 -6.22
C ALA A 530 -14.44 14.59 -7.18
N GLY A 531 -15.23 14.05 -8.12
CA GLY A 531 -15.87 14.82 -9.17
C GLY A 531 -15.01 15.07 -10.42
N ALA A 532 -13.72 14.74 -10.41
CA ALA A 532 -12.92 14.68 -11.63
C ALA A 532 -13.31 13.46 -12.47
N ARG A 533 -12.93 13.48 -13.75
CA ARG A 533 -13.17 12.37 -14.69
C ARG A 533 -11.85 11.80 -15.19
N VAL A 534 -11.85 10.51 -15.49
CA VAL A 534 -10.68 9.77 -15.98
C VAL A 534 -11.04 9.10 -17.30
N ARG A 535 -10.16 9.22 -18.30
CA ARG A 535 -10.20 8.42 -19.51
C ARG A 535 -8.96 7.55 -19.59
N PHE A 536 -9.14 6.25 -19.75
CA PHE A 536 -8.02 5.33 -19.88
C PHE A 536 -7.55 5.23 -21.33
N THR A 537 -6.24 5.33 -21.54
CA THR A 537 -5.61 5.14 -22.86
C THR A 537 -4.64 3.97 -22.81
N ILE A 538 -4.73 3.04 -23.75
CA ILE A 538 -3.86 1.86 -23.74
C ILE A 538 -2.47 2.25 -24.25
N ARG A 539 -1.44 1.73 -23.57
CA ARG A 539 -0.07 1.67 -24.06
C ARG A 539 0.38 0.22 -24.14
N ASP A 540 0.97 -0.12 -25.28
CA ASP A 540 1.46 -1.48 -25.52
C ASP A 540 2.85 -1.74 -24.91
N ARG A 541 3.53 -0.67 -24.47
CA ARG A 541 4.91 -0.72 -23.99
C ARG A 541 5.27 0.45 -23.08
N ALA A 542 6.28 0.23 -22.24
CA ALA A 542 6.93 1.27 -21.47
C ALA A 542 7.58 2.32 -22.41
N PRO A 543 7.64 3.61 -21.99
CA PRO A 543 8.38 4.63 -22.73
C PRO A 543 9.83 4.20 -22.99
N GLY A 544 10.27 4.24 -24.25
CA GLY A 544 11.64 3.87 -24.64
C GLY A 544 11.91 2.38 -24.82
N ALA A 545 10.96 1.48 -24.52
CA ALA A 545 11.12 0.05 -24.73
C ALA A 545 11.03 -0.33 -26.22
N GLN A 546 11.90 -1.24 -26.66
CA GLN A 546 11.78 -1.85 -27.99
C GLN A 546 10.61 -2.85 -28.01
N PRO A 547 10.01 -3.13 -29.18
CA PRO A 547 8.92 -4.12 -29.28
C PRO A 547 9.30 -5.49 -28.72
N ASP A 548 10.58 -5.87 -28.83
CA ASP A 548 11.11 -7.12 -28.32
C ASP A 548 11.32 -7.14 -26.79
N ASP A 549 11.18 -6.01 -26.09
CA ASP A 549 11.42 -5.91 -24.65
C ASP A 549 10.18 -6.21 -23.80
N THR A 550 8.99 -6.29 -24.40
CA THR A 550 7.70 -6.44 -23.70
C THR A 550 7.11 -7.84 -23.79
N ILE A 551 6.13 -8.12 -22.92
CA ILE A 551 5.37 -9.38 -22.92
C ILE A 551 3.90 -9.02 -23.18
N GLN A 552 3.34 -9.59 -24.24
CA GLN A 552 1.91 -9.47 -24.53
C GLN A 552 1.15 -10.59 -23.84
N ASN A 553 0.13 -10.24 -23.07
CA ASN A 553 -0.65 -11.23 -22.32
C ASN A 553 -1.58 -12.06 -23.21
N ARG A 554 -2.00 -11.48 -24.35
CA ARG A 554 -2.80 -12.13 -25.40
C ARG A 554 -1.91 -12.49 -26.60
N PRO A 555 -1.94 -13.75 -27.08
CA PRO A 555 -1.27 -14.12 -28.32
C PRO A 555 -1.96 -13.46 -29.53
N GLY A 556 -1.24 -12.70 -30.33
CA GLY A 556 -1.68 -12.26 -31.67
C GLY A 556 -2.61 -11.05 -31.75
N GLY A 557 -2.81 -10.28 -30.68
CA GLY A 557 -3.64 -9.07 -30.71
C GLY A 557 -2.80 -7.78 -30.73
N THR A 558 -2.94 -6.99 -31.79
CA THR A 558 -2.97 -5.52 -31.63
C THR A 558 -4.12 -5.19 -30.65
N PRO A 559 -3.96 -4.19 -29.77
CA PRO A 559 -4.98 -3.80 -28.79
C PRO A 559 -6.37 -3.59 -29.38
#